data_AF-A0A553E1R7-F1
#
_entry.id   AF-A0A553E1R7-F1
#
_cell.length_a   1.000
_cell.length_b   1.000
_cell.length_c   1.000
_cell.angle_alpha   90.00
_cell.angle_beta   90.00
_cell.angle_gamma   90.00
#
_symmetry.space_group_name_H-M   'P 1'
#
loop_
_entity.id
_entity.type
_entity.pdbx_description
1 polymer ?
#
loop_
_entity_poly.entity_id
_entity_poly.type
_entity_poly.pdbx_seq_one_letter_code
_entity_poly.pdbx_strand_id
1 'polypeptide(L)'
;MIKKMLSLLCLTLLLGCSPNSLNNKNPYLPNYTFTVDLNMSLPTYSNLKYPSNAIYYGGAGVSGIIVFNTGSGYNAFDAACPNQAVSSCSTMTINGINAICGCDKTTYSLFTGLGGLQYPLKQYRVEVNGTVLRVYN
;
A
#
# COMPACT_ATOMS: atom_id res chain seq x y z
N MET A 1 -46.31 -32.72 -30.79
CA MET A 1 -46.07 -32.77 -29.34
C MET A 1 -45.17 -31.60 -28.95
N ILE A 2 -45.82 -30.50 -28.57
CA ILE A 2 -45.32 -29.33 -27.84
C ILE A 2 -44.75 -29.84 -26.49
N LYS A 3 -43.56 -29.51 -25.97
CA LYS A 3 -43.05 -28.23 -25.41
C LYS A 3 -41.60 -28.54 -24.98
N LYS A 4 -40.61 -27.83 -25.52
CA LYS A 4 -39.82 -26.82 -24.79
C LYS A 4 -39.29 -27.25 -23.41
N MET A 5 -37.96 -27.35 -23.34
CA MET A 5 -37.11 -26.47 -22.53
C MET A 5 -37.34 -26.48 -21.02
N LEU A 6 -36.42 -27.12 -20.29
CA LEU A 6 -35.95 -26.89 -18.90
C LEU A 6 -35.39 -28.24 -18.44
N SER A 7 -34.20 -28.39 -17.88
CA SER A 7 -33.45 -27.49 -17.03
C SER A 7 -32.01 -28.02 -17.13
N LEU A 8 -31.14 -27.31 -17.83
CA LEU A 8 -30.23 -26.41 -17.14
C LEU A 8 -29.52 -27.14 -15.99
N LEU A 9 -28.67 -28.12 -16.33
CA LEU A 9 -27.49 -28.48 -15.54
C LEU A 9 -26.46 -27.33 -15.66
N CYS A 10 -26.93 -26.12 -15.36
CA CYS A 10 -26.08 -25.00 -15.03
C CYS A 10 -25.69 -25.24 -13.59
N LEU A 11 -24.76 -26.17 -13.42
CA LEU A 11 -23.86 -26.22 -12.29
C LEU A 11 -22.98 -24.98 -12.40
N THR A 12 -23.60 -23.81 -12.26
CA THR A 12 -22.93 -22.59 -11.84
C THR A 12 -22.55 -22.84 -10.40
N LEU A 13 -21.43 -23.56 -10.25
CA LEU A 13 -20.45 -23.24 -9.25
C LEU A 13 -20.13 -21.76 -9.43
N LEU A 14 -21.00 -20.91 -8.88
CA LEU A 14 -20.65 -19.60 -8.38
C LEU A 14 -19.60 -19.88 -7.31
N LEU A 15 -18.37 -20.14 -7.75
CA LEU A 15 -17.17 -19.84 -7.01
C LEU A 15 -17.26 -18.34 -6.79
N GLY A 16 -17.98 -17.98 -5.72
CA GLY A 16 -17.93 -16.65 -5.16
C GLY A 16 -16.48 -16.44 -4.77
N CYS A 17 -15.70 -15.84 -5.66
CA CYS A 17 -14.56 -15.06 -5.23
C CYS A 17 -15.13 -14.03 -4.28
N SER A 18 -15.08 -14.33 -2.98
CA SER A 18 -15.15 -13.27 -1.97
C SER A 18 -14.14 -12.23 -2.44
N PRO A 19 -14.53 -10.97 -2.67
CA PRO A 19 -13.53 -9.94 -2.79
C PRO A 19 -12.69 -10.08 -1.53
N ASN A 20 -11.39 -10.33 -1.69
CA ASN A 20 -10.43 -10.13 -0.61
C ASN A 20 -10.56 -8.65 -0.27
N SER A 21 -11.54 -8.31 0.57
CA SER A 21 -11.59 -7.04 1.24
C SER A 21 -10.34 -7.07 2.08
N LEU A 22 -9.27 -6.45 1.58
CA LEU A 22 -8.13 -6.05 2.37
C LEU A 22 -8.75 -5.41 3.60
N ASN A 23 -8.81 -6.18 4.68
CA ASN A 23 -9.42 -5.75 5.91
C ASN A 23 -8.41 -4.76 6.48
N ASN A 24 -8.43 -3.54 5.93
CA ASN A 24 -7.58 -2.40 6.29
C ASN A 24 -7.87 -1.90 7.71
N LYS A 25 -8.63 -2.66 8.50
CA LYS A 25 -8.68 -2.56 9.95
C LYS A 25 -7.44 -3.25 10.53
N ASN A 26 -6.32 -2.58 10.35
CA ASN A 26 -5.17 -2.81 11.20
C ASN A 26 -5.45 -2.13 12.56
N PRO A 27 -5.57 -2.89 13.67
CA PRO A 27 -5.90 -2.32 14.98
C PRO A 27 -4.79 -1.42 15.54
N TYR A 28 -3.57 -1.55 15.03
CA TYR A 28 -2.42 -0.77 15.47
C TYR A 28 -2.30 0.57 14.76
N LEU A 29 -2.88 0.71 13.57
CA LEU A 29 -2.71 1.89 12.72
C LEU A 29 -4.05 2.63 12.53
N PRO A 30 -4.27 3.76 13.23
CA PRO A 30 -5.47 4.56 13.06
C PRO A 30 -5.61 5.10 11.63
N ASN A 31 -6.83 5.44 11.23
CA ASN A 31 -7.11 6.03 9.92
C ASN A 31 -7.19 7.54 10.03
N TYR A 32 -6.23 8.22 9.41
CA TYR A 32 -6.23 9.67 9.24
C TYR A 32 -6.53 10.01 7.79
N THR A 33 -7.42 10.98 7.56
CA THR A 33 -7.69 11.52 6.22
C THR A 33 -6.58 12.50 5.86
N PHE A 34 -5.98 12.34 4.68
CA PHE A 34 -4.99 13.28 4.17
C PHE A 34 -4.95 13.24 2.64
N THR A 35 -4.33 14.26 2.06
CA THR A 35 -3.95 14.28 0.64
C THR A 35 -2.62 15.03 0.54
N VAL A 36 -1.65 14.44 -0.17
CA VAL A 36 -0.31 14.99 -0.38
C VAL A 36 0.02 14.94 -1.86
N ASP A 37 0.47 16.07 -2.40
CA ASP A 37 0.92 16.17 -3.78
C ASP A 37 2.46 16.25 -3.83
N LEU A 38 3.08 15.25 -4.45
CA LEU A 38 4.52 15.12 -4.59
C LEU A 38 4.92 15.46 -6.03
N ASN A 39 5.52 16.62 -6.24
CA ASN A 39 5.98 17.03 -7.57
C ASN A 39 7.37 16.45 -7.87
N MET A 40 7.44 15.44 -8.74
CA MET A 40 8.70 14.78 -9.14
C MET A 40 9.67 15.71 -9.87
N SER A 41 9.23 16.89 -10.33
CA SER A 41 10.11 17.90 -10.90
C SER A 41 11.00 18.58 -9.84
N LEU A 42 10.66 18.48 -8.56
CA LEU A 42 11.49 18.98 -7.46
C LEU A 42 12.61 17.99 -7.12
N PRO A 43 13.83 18.45 -6.80
CA PRO A 43 14.96 17.58 -6.44
C PRO A 43 14.66 16.64 -5.26
N THR A 44 13.80 17.06 -4.33
CA THR A 44 13.41 16.24 -3.16
C THR A 44 12.66 14.96 -3.56
N TYR A 45 11.95 14.97 -4.69
CA TYR A 45 11.12 13.85 -5.15
C TYR A 45 11.60 13.25 -6.47
N SER A 46 12.70 13.76 -7.05
CA SER A 46 13.21 13.31 -8.35
C SER A 46 13.64 11.85 -8.35
N ASN A 47 13.99 11.29 -7.19
CA ASN A 47 14.30 9.86 -7.05
C ASN A 47 13.11 8.98 -7.47
N LEU A 48 11.87 9.46 -7.29
CA LEU A 48 10.67 8.73 -7.72
C LEU A 48 10.56 8.60 -9.25
N LYS A 49 11.36 9.30 -10.06
CA LYS A 49 11.37 9.10 -11.52
C LYS A 49 12.01 7.78 -11.94
N TYR A 50 12.79 7.16 -11.06
CA TYR A 50 13.59 5.98 -11.38
C TYR A 50 13.00 4.75 -10.67
N PRO A 51 12.75 3.64 -11.39
CA PRO A 51 12.25 2.41 -10.78
C PRO A 51 13.10 1.94 -9.61
N SER A 52 12.47 1.26 -8.66
CA SER A 52 13.09 0.72 -7.45
C SER A 52 13.66 1.75 -6.47
N ASN A 53 13.33 3.04 -6.65
CA ASN A 53 13.63 4.08 -5.68
C ASN A 53 12.40 4.40 -4.83
N ALA A 54 12.66 4.79 -3.59
CA ALA A 54 11.66 5.23 -2.64
C ALA A 54 12.03 6.59 -2.04
N ILE A 55 11.03 7.31 -1.57
CA ILE A 55 11.19 8.48 -0.71
C ILE A 55 10.32 8.35 0.52
N TYR A 56 10.74 9.00 1.60
CA TYR A 56 9.95 9.21 2.79
C TYR A 56 9.40 10.64 2.80
N TYR A 57 8.12 10.78 3.10
CA TYR A 57 7.43 12.06 3.32
C TYR A 57 6.87 12.09 4.74
N GLY A 58 7.35 13.02 5.56
CA GLY A 58 6.82 13.24 6.91
C GLY A 58 5.60 14.15 6.91
N GLY A 59 4.77 14.05 7.96
CA GLY A 59 3.64 14.97 8.17
C GLY A 59 2.29 14.52 7.59
N ALA A 60 2.21 13.30 7.07
CA ALA A 60 0.96 12.66 6.63
C ALA A 60 0.96 11.17 7.01
N GLY A 61 -0.21 10.53 6.99
CA GLY A 61 -0.35 9.17 7.54
C GLY A 61 -0.18 9.15 9.06
N VAL A 62 0.14 7.97 9.61
CA VAL A 62 0.34 7.73 11.04
C VAL A 62 1.74 8.15 11.47
N SER A 63 2.76 7.70 10.75
CA SER A 63 4.17 8.05 11.03
C SER A 63 4.91 8.59 9.81
N GLY A 64 4.19 9.07 8.79
CA GLY A 64 4.75 9.42 7.49
C GLY A 64 4.29 8.46 6.38
N ILE A 65 4.76 8.75 5.17
CA ILE A 65 4.43 7.99 3.96
C ILE A 65 5.73 7.58 3.28
N ILE A 66 5.86 6.31 2.92
CA ILE A 66 6.89 5.83 2.02
C ILE A 66 6.27 5.66 0.64
N VAL A 67 6.78 6.39 -0.35
CA VAL A 67 6.36 6.25 -1.75
C VAL A 67 7.47 5.56 -2.52
N PHE A 68 7.11 4.56 -3.30
CA PHE A 68 8.03 3.68 -4.02
C PHE A 68 7.62 3.55 -5.49
N ASN A 69 8.58 3.73 -6.39
CA ASN A 69 8.37 3.49 -7.82
C ASN A 69 8.59 2.01 -8.15
N THR A 70 7.54 1.29 -8.56
CA THR A 70 7.60 -0.14 -8.90
C THR A 70 8.10 -0.40 -10.32
N GLY A 71 8.30 0.63 -11.13
CA GLY A 71 8.60 0.58 -12.56
C GLY A 71 7.36 0.56 -13.45
N SER A 72 6.26 -0.02 -12.97
CA SER A 72 4.95 -0.02 -13.66
C SER A 72 3.95 0.96 -13.04
N GLY A 73 4.28 1.55 -11.89
CA GLY A 73 3.44 2.47 -11.15
C GLY A 73 4.09 2.87 -9.83
N TYR A 74 3.25 3.22 -8.86
CA TYR A 74 3.71 3.69 -7.55
C TYR A 74 2.93 3.03 -6.44
N ASN A 75 3.67 2.52 -5.45
CA ASN A 75 3.09 2.12 -4.18
C ASN A 75 3.33 3.23 -3.16
N ALA A 76 2.33 3.51 -2.33
CA ALA A 76 2.49 4.34 -1.16
C ALA A 76 2.07 3.55 0.08
N PHE A 77 2.89 3.58 1.12
CA PHE A 77 2.64 2.89 2.38
C PHE A 77 2.80 3.84 3.55
N ASP A 78 2.12 3.54 4.66
CA ASP A 78 2.43 4.17 5.93
C ASP A 78 3.84 3.79 6.40
N ALA A 79 4.55 4.75 6.97
CA ALA A 79 5.88 4.55 7.52
C ALA A 79 5.85 4.02 8.96
N ALA A 80 4.71 3.63 9.53
CA ALA A 80 4.60 2.98 10.83
C ALA A 80 4.69 1.45 10.72
N CYS A 81 5.35 0.81 11.69
CA CYS A 81 5.36 -0.65 11.80
C CYS A 81 3.92 -1.21 11.95
N PRO A 82 3.46 -2.12 11.07
CA PRO A 82 2.05 -2.50 11.02
C PRO A 82 1.62 -3.55 12.04
N ASN A 83 2.55 -4.21 12.76
CA ASN A 83 2.24 -5.34 13.64
C ASN A 83 2.37 -5.01 15.14
N GLN A 84 2.38 -3.73 15.50
CA GLN A 84 2.57 -3.27 16.88
C GLN A 84 2.04 -1.84 17.07
N ALA A 85 1.71 -1.49 18.31
CA ALA A 85 1.27 -0.14 18.64
C ALA A 85 2.35 0.91 18.34
N VAL A 86 1.90 2.06 17.81
CA VAL A 86 2.80 3.15 17.41
C VAL A 86 3.55 3.69 18.63
N SER A 87 4.86 3.77 18.48
CA SER A 87 5.82 4.21 19.50
C SER A 87 6.97 4.98 18.84
N SER A 88 7.91 5.50 19.64
CA SER A 88 9.05 6.30 19.15
C SER A 88 9.97 5.57 18.17
N CYS A 89 10.03 4.23 18.20
CA CYS A 89 10.82 3.43 17.25
C CYS A 89 10.00 2.94 16.04
N SER A 90 8.69 3.23 15.98
CA SER A 90 7.79 2.62 15.01
C SER A 90 7.92 3.22 13.60
N THR A 91 8.61 4.35 13.44
CA THR A 91 8.89 4.90 12.12
C THR A 91 9.91 4.03 11.39
N MET A 92 9.54 3.59 10.21
CA MET A 92 10.31 2.70 9.36
C MET A 92 11.40 3.46 8.59
N THR A 93 12.49 2.75 8.29
CA THR A 93 13.59 3.25 7.46
C THR A 93 13.62 2.52 6.13
N ILE A 94 13.89 3.26 5.05
CA ILE A 94 14.02 2.69 3.70
C ILE A 94 15.41 2.07 3.55
N ASN A 95 15.48 0.82 3.08
CA ASN A 95 16.72 0.14 2.71
C ASN A 95 16.54 -0.53 1.34
N GLY A 96 16.95 0.17 0.28
CA GLY A 96 16.76 -0.25 -1.10
C GLY A 96 15.27 -0.42 -1.43
N ILE A 97 14.89 -1.64 -1.80
CA ILE A 97 13.51 -2.00 -2.17
C ILE A 97 12.64 -2.44 -0.97
N ASN A 98 13.13 -2.25 0.25
CA ASN A 98 12.44 -2.66 1.47
C ASN A 98 12.26 -1.50 2.45
N ALA A 99 11.23 -1.59 3.28
CA ALA A 99 11.08 -0.81 4.50
C ALA A 99 11.40 -1.68 5.72
N ILE A 100 12.22 -1.17 6.64
CA ILE A 100 12.64 -1.87 7.85
C ILE A 100 12.00 -1.18 9.05
N CYS A 101 11.30 -1.94 9.88
CA CYS A 101 10.75 -1.44 11.12
C CYS A 101 11.85 -1.11 12.13
N GLY A 102 11.79 0.07 12.75
CA GLY A 102 12.80 0.52 13.70
C GLY A 102 12.85 -0.32 14.98
N CYS A 103 11.71 -0.84 15.43
CA CYS A 103 11.58 -1.56 16.71
C CYS A 103 12.03 -3.02 16.64
N ASP A 104 11.45 -3.81 15.73
CA ASP A 104 11.65 -5.27 15.65
C ASP A 104 12.56 -5.71 14.50
N LYS A 105 12.99 -4.77 13.66
CA LYS A 105 13.81 -5.00 12.44
C LYS A 105 13.11 -5.85 11.38
N THR A 106 11.81 -6.06 11.48
CA THR A 106 11.04 -6.74 10.43
C THR A 106 11.14 -5.95 9.14
N THR A 107 11.41 -6.67 8.04
CA THR A 107 11.62 -6.11 6.71
C THR A 107 10.39 -6.38 5.85
N TYR A 108 9.91 -5.35 5.16
CA TYR A 108 8.74 -5.40 4.31
C TYR A 108 9.13 -4.98 2.89
N SER A 109 8.70 -5.75 1.89
CA SER A 109 8.96 -5.43 0.49
C SER A 109 8.12 -4.23 0.05
N LEU A 110 8.74 -3.22 -0.56
CA LEU A 110 8.02 -2.07 -1.11
C LEU A 110 7.30 -2.39 -2.44
N PHE A 111 7.59 -3.54 -3.05
CA PHE A 111 6.81 -4.02 -4.19
C PHE A 111 5.44 -4.57 -3.78
N THR A 112 5.37 -5.26 -2.63
CA THR A 112 4.18 -6.03 -2.24
C THR A 112 3.55 -5.57 -0.92
N GLY A 113 4.26 -4.82 -0.10
CA GLY A 113 3.87 -4.47 1.27
C GLY A 113 4.02 -5.62 2.28
N LEU A 114 4.48 -6.80 1.87
CA LEU A 114 4.52 -7.99 2.72
C LEU A 114 5.84 -8.10 3.49
N GLY A 115 5.76 -8.48 4.77
CA GLY A 115 6.91 -8.75 5.65
C GLY A 115 6.84 -10.10 6.37
N GLY A 116 5.94 -11.00 5.93
CA GLY A 116 5.79 -12.35 6.52
C GLY A 116 5.05 -12.40 7.87
N LEU A 117 4.50 -11.27 8.33
CA LEU A 117 3.68 -11.16 9.55
C LEU A 117 2.19 -11.01 9.22
N GLN A 118 1.36 -11.00 10.26
CA GLN A 118 -0.10 -10.95 10.15
C GLN A 118 -0.59 -9.74 9.33
N TYR A 119 -0.05 -8.56 9.60
CA TYR A 119 -0.43 -7.33 8.90
C TYR A 119 0.66 -6.91 7.90
N PRO A 120 0.33 -6.73 6.61
CA PRO A 120 1.22 -6.06 5.68
C PRO A 120 1.30 -4.56 6.00
N LEU A 121 2.17 -3.85 5.29
CA LEU A 121 2.18 -2.39 5.30
C LEU A 121 0.81 -1.84 4.94
N LYS A 122 0.39 -0.80 5.66
CA LYS A 122 -0.85 -0.08 5.35
C LYS A 122 -0.66 0.70 4.06
N GLN A 123 -1.38 0.30 3.01
CA GLN A 123 -1.27 0.89 1.69
C GLN A 123 -2.19 2.11 1.53
N TYR A 124 -1.65 3.16 0.91
CA TYR A 124 -2.37 4.36 0.50
C TYR A 124 -2.62 4.38 -0.99
N ARG A 125 -3.60 5.17 -1.42
CA ARG A 125 -3.94 5.34 -2.84
C ARG A 125 -2.98 6.33 -3.47
N VAL A 126 -2.61 6.07 -4.72
CA VAL A 126 -1.76 6.95 -5.52
C VAL A 126 -2.44 7.26 -6.84
N GLU A 127 -2.43 8.52 -7.23
CA GLU A 127 -2.89 9.02 -8.52
C GLU A 127 -1.73 9.77 -9.20
N VAL A 128 -1.50 9.48 -10.48
CA VAL A 128 -0.41 10.08 -11.26
C VAL A 128 -0.97 11.14 -12.20
N ASN A 129 -0.64 12.41 -11.94
CA ASN A 129 -1.08 13.57 -12.70
C ASN A 129 0.13 14.24 -13.36
N GLY A 130 0.61 13.68 -14.46
CA GLY A 130 1.82 14.15 -15.14
C GLY A 130 3.06 13.97 -14.25
N THR A 131 3.66 15.08 -13.80
CA THR A 131 4.83 15.04 -12.89
C THR A 131 4.44 15.05 -11.42
N VAL A 132 3.15 15.15 -11.09
CA VAL A 132 2.65 15.19 -9.72
C VAL A 132 2.08 13.82 -9.34
N LEU A 133 2.57 13.27 -8.24
CA LEU A 133 2.01 12.09 -7.59
C LEU A 133 1.14 12.52 -6.41
N ARG A 134 -0.16 12.29 -6.51
CA ARG A 134 -1.10 12.54 -5.41
C ARG A 134 -1.26 11.27 -4.58
N VAL A 135 -1.02 11.36 -3.28
CA VAL A 135 -1.18 10.27 -2.32
C VAL A 135 -2.26 10.62 -1.31
N TYR A 136 -3.18 9.69 -1.05
CA TYR A 136 -4.33 9.91 -0.16
C TYR A 136 -4.85 8.62 0.50
N ASN A 137 -5.60 8.79 1.59
CA ASN A 137 -6.24 7.70 2.35
C ASN A 137 -7.77 7.78 2.26
#